data_AF-A0A1F5L106-F1
#
_entry.id   AF-A0A1F5L106-F1
#
_cell.length_a   1.000
_cell.length_b   1.000
_cell.length_c   1.000
_cell.angle_alpha   90.00
_cell.angle_beta   90.00
_cell.angle_gamma   90.00
#
_symmetry.space_group_name_H-M   'P 1'
#
loop_
_entity.id
_entity.type
_entity.pdbx_description
1 polymer ?
#
loop_
_entity_poly.entity_id
_entity_poly.type
_entity_poly.pdbx_seq_one_letter_code
_entity_poly.pdbx_strand_id
1 'polypeptide(L)'
;TVTDRLDLLLKCHLYHDNYGSDHRATFSEWILDTKRNTNAKPRKAFDRVDWEKIGMEVLSLMGKQGELHSAEALDATVEKLTTTKASAVEKHTPDLRPSPYAKQCFTADLKSYQNEVNCLRRKVVYAGKKRKPGGPGLRTLQDGSDNF
;
A
#
# COMPACT_ATOMS: atom_id res chain seq x y z
N THR A 1 1.35 19.52 6.28
CA THR A 1 0.83 20.08 7.54
C THR A 1 -0.20 21.11 7.17
N VAL A 2 -1.42 21.02 7.70
CA VAL A 2 -2.35 22.16 7.68
C VAL A 2 -1.74 23.21 8.61
N THR A 3 -1.60 24.44 8.14
CA THR A 3 -0.86 25.50 8.84
C THR A 3 -1.85 26.48 9.47
N ASP A 4 -1.70 26.80 10.75
CA ASP A 4 -2.53 27.78 11.47
C ASP A 4 -1.92 29.19 11.45
N ARG A 5 -1.10 29.45 10.42
CA ARG A 5 -0.32 30.67 10.28
C ARG A 5 -1.06 31.65 9.36
N LEU A 6 -1.70 32.65 9.95
CA LEU A 6 -2.45 33.68 9.22
C LEU A 6 -1.60 34.47 8.21
N ASP A 7 -0.28 34.59 8.46
CA ASP A 7 0.65 35.25 7.53
C ASP A 7 0.80 34.52 6.18
N LEU A 8 0.38 33.26 6.12
CA LEU A 8 0.38 32.45 4.90
C LEU A 8 -0.98 32.46 4.18
N LEU A 9 -2.01 33.10 4.73
CA LEU A 9 -3.33 33.20 4.11
C LEU A 9 -3.33 34.30 3.04
N LEU A 10 -3.43 33.93 1.77
CA LEU A 10 -3.51 34.87 0.66
C LEU A 10 -4.90 35.46 0.49
N LYS A 11 -5.91 34.60 0.63
CA LYS A 11 -7.29 34.95 0.36
C LYS A 11 -8.20 34.13 1.25
N CYS A 12 -9.21 34.78 1.81
CA CYS A 12 -10.34 34.13 2.46
C CYS A 12 -11.59 34.87 2.03
N HIS A 13 -12.58 34.15 1.51
CA HIS A 13 -13.87 34.76 1.20
C HIS A 13 -15.00 33.75 1.30
N LEU A 14 -16.18 34.27 1.64
CA LEU A 14 -17.40 33.50 1.75
C LEU A 14 -18.17 33.60 0.44
N TYR A 15 -18.58 32.46 -0.12
CA TYR A 15 -19.49 32.47 -1.27
C TYR A 15 -20.86 32.98 -0.83
N HIS A 16 -21.45 33.85 -1.65
CA HIS A 16 -22.77 34.44 -1.41
C HIS A 16 -23.89 33.61 -2.02
N ASP A 17 -23.57 32.85 -3.06
CA ASP A 17 -24.51 31.97 -3.71
C ASP A 17 -24.64 30.66 -2.93
N ASN A 18 -25.89 30.28 -2.68
CA ASN A 18 -26.24 29.02 -2.07
C ASN A 18 -26.56 28.05 -3.21
N TYR A 19 -25.61 27.18 -3.58
CA TYR A 19 -25.77 26.15 -4.62
C TYR A 19 -26.71 25.00 -4.18
N GLY A 20 -27.87 25.33 -3.60
CA GLY A 20 -28.83 24.35 -3.06
C GLY A 20 -28.47 23.80 -1.67
N SER A 21 -27.48 24.39 -0.98
CA SER A 21 -27.11 24.08 0.40
C SER A 21 -27.64 25.15 1.35
N ASP A 22 -28.05 24.76 2.56
CA ASP A 22 -28.37 25.65 3.68
C ASP A 22 -27.12 26.27 4.33
N HIS A 23 -25.93 25.77 3.96
CA HIS A 23 -24.64 26.31 4.34
C HIS A 23 -23.96 27.08 3.20
N ARG A 24 -23.27 28.17 3.56
CA ARG A 24 -22.40 28.96 2.67
C ARG A 24 -21.00 28.35 2.62
N ALA A 25 -20.44 28.21 1.42
CA ALA A 25 -19.08 27.73 1.26
C ALA A 25 -18.06 28.82 1.61
N THR A 26 -16.99 28.42 2.29
CA THR A 26 -15.83 29.28 2.57
C THR A 26 -14.67 28.85 1.68
N PHE A 27 -14.11 29.80 0.93
CA PHE A 27 -12.88 29.61 0.19
C PHE A 27 -11.71 30.20 0.96
N SER A 28 -10.63 29.46 1.08
CA SER A 28 -9.36 29.98 1.57
C SER A 28 -8.20 29.49 0.70
N GLU A 29 -7.27 30.40 0.42
CA GLU A 29 -6.07 30.15 -0.37
C GLU A 29 -4.84 30.49 0.47
N TRP A 30 -3.86 29.60 0.48
CA TRP A 30 -2.72 29.65 1.39
C TRP A 30 -1.40 29.47 0.63
N ILE A 31 -0.37 30.24 1.00
CA ILE A 31 1.01 29.97 0.62
C ILE A 31 1.49 28.77 1.43
N LEU A 32 1.71 27.65 0.77
CA LEU A 32 2.34 26.48 1.37
C LEU A 32 3.80 26.41 0.89
N ASP A 33 4.73 26.90 1.69
CA ASP A 33 6.15 26.57 1.48
C ASP A 33 6.42 25.16 2.00
N THR A 34 6.26 24.17 1.11
CA THR A 34 6.64 22.79 1.43
C THR A 34 8.15 22.65 1.31
N LYS A 35 8.89 23.16 2.30
CA LYS A 35 10.32 22.86 2.41
C LYS A 35 10.48 21.35 2.52
N ARG A 36 11.09 20.75 1.51
CA ARG A 36 11.44 19.32 1.53
C ARG A 36 12.39 19.11 2.69
N ASN A 37 11.95 18.38 3.72
CA ASN A 37 12.84 17.97 4.80
C ASN A 37 13.87 16.99 4.20
N THR A 38 15.09 17.49 3.98
CA THR A 38 16.21 16.71 3.43
C THR A 38 16.71 15.64 4.41
N ASN A 39 16.38 15.79 5.70
CA ASN A 39 16.72 14.86 6.77
C ASN A 39 15.55 13.93 7.14
N ALA A 40 14.49 13.85 6.33
CA ALA A 40 13.38 12.95 6.60
C ALA A 40 13.89 11.49 6.52
N LYS A 41 13.72 10.74 7.61
CA LYS A 41 14.01 9.30 7.61
C LYS A 41 13.18 8.62 6.51
N PRO A 42 13.80 7.77 5.68
CA PRO A 42 13.05 7.04 4.67
C PRO A 42 11.97 6.21 5.33
N ARG A 43 10.79 6.16 4.69
CA ARG A 43 9.72 5.26 5.14
C ARG A 43 10.22 3.83 5.01
N LYS A 44 9.79 2.94 5.91
CA LYS A 44 10.14 1.52 5.89
C LYS A 44 9.05 0.71 5.16
N ALA A 45 9.46 -0.28 4.37
CA ALA A 45 8.57 -1.17 3.63
C ALA A 45 8.29 -2.44 4.44
N PHE A 46 7.45 -2.32 5.47
CA PHE A 46 7.10 -3.43 6.38
C PHE A 46 6.42 -4.62 5.68
N ASP A 47 5.80 -4.39 4.53
CA ASP A 47 5.17 -5.39 3.67
C ASP A 47 6.18 -6.33 2.99
N ARG A 48 7.44 -5.90 2.87
CA ARG A 48 8.52 -6.65 2.20
C ARG A 48 9.50 -7.29 3.19
N VAL A 49 9.15 -7.27 4.47
CA VAL A 49 10.01 -7.75 5.54
C VAL A 49 9.95 -9.27 5.61
N ASP A 50 11.13 -9.89 5.68
CA ASP A 50 11.27 -11.27 6.09
C ASP A 50 11.22 -11.34 7.62
N TRP A 51 10.02 -11.58 8.14
CA TRP A 51 9.78 -11.67 9.58
C TRP A 51 10.42 -12.89 10.23
N GLU A 52 10.61 -13.97 9.47
CA GLU A 52 11.24 -15.20 9.95
C GLU A 52 12.72 -14.94 10.24
N LYS A 53 13.41 -14.28 9.32
CA LYS A 53 14.80 -13.86 9.51
C LYS A 53 14.98 -12.92 10.70
N ILE A 54 14.09 -11.94 10.89
CA ILE A 54 14.13 -11.05 12.06
C ILE A 54 13.91 -11.86 13.34
N GLY A 55 12.93 -12.76 13.35
CA GLY A 55 12.63 -13.62 14.50
C GLY A 55 13.84 -14.46 14.91
N MET A 56 14.51 -15.09 13.94
CA MET A 56 15.72 -15.87 14.19
C MET A 56 16.87 -15.02 14.77
N GLU A 57 17.10 -13.82 14.25
CA GLU A 57 18.14 -12.93 14.78
C GLU A 57 17.81 -12.46 16.20
N VAL A 58 16.57 -12.07 16.47
CA VAL A 58 16.14 -11.67 17.82
C VAL A 58 16.29 -12.83 18.80
N LEU A 59 15.88 -14.05 18.43
CA LEU A 59 16.05 -15.24 19.27
C LEU A 59 17.53 -15.55 19.52
N SER A 60 18.37 -15.44 18.50
CA SER A 60 19.82 -15.66 18.63
C SER A 60 20.48 -14.64 19.57
N LEU A 61 20.05 -13.37 19.54
CA LEU A 61 20.61 -12.29 20.36
C LEU A 61 20.07 -12.31 21.81
N MET A 62 18.82 -12.76 21.98
CA MET A 62 18.23 -12.94 23.31
C MET A 62 18.88 -14.11 24.04
N GLY A 63 19.18 -15.20 23.34
CA GLY A 63 19.74 -16.42 23.92
C GLY A 63 18.75 -17.14 24.84
N LYS A 64 19.22 -18.17 25.56
CA LYS A 64 18.42 -18.78 26.64
C LYS A 64 18.37 -17.81 27.82
N GLN A 65 17.16 -17.49 28.25
CA GLN A 65 16.92 -16.74 29.47
C GLN A 65 17.13 -17.67 30.67
N GLY A 66 17.93 -17.23 31.64
CA GLY A 66 18.02 -17.89 32.95
C GLY A 66 16.79 -17.60 33.80
N GLU A 67 16.75 -18.14 35.02
CA GLU A 67 15.69 -17.78 35.98
C GLU A 67 15.78 -16.30 36.36
N LEU A 68 14.64 -15.61 36.23
CA LEU A 68 14.50 -14.21 36.59
C LEU A 68 14.06 -14.13 38.06
N HIS A 69 15.00 -13.85 38.96
CA HIS A 69 14.75 -13.82 40.40
C HIS A 69 14.47 -12.41 40.97
N SER A 70 14.42 -11.38 40.12
CA SER A 70 14.22 -9.98 40.54
C SER A 70 13.43 -9.19 39.48
N ALA A 71 12.67 -8.21 39.94
CA ALA A 71 11.98 -7.25 39.07
C ALA A 71 12.96 -6.48 38.17
N GLU A 72 14.12 -6.10 38.71
CA GLU A 72 15.16 -5.38 37.95
C GLU A 72 15.74 -6.25 36.82
N ALA A 73 15.90 -7.55 37.07
CA ALA A 73 16.36 -8.51 36.07
C ALA A 73 15.33 -8.71 34.95
N LEU A 74 14.04 -8.64 35.29
CA LEU A 74 12.95 -8.67 34.32
C LEU A 74 12.93 -7.40 33.48
N ASP A 75 13.01 -6.22 34.09
CA ASP A 75 12.98 -4.94 33.37
C ASP A 75 14.17 -4.82 32.40
N ALA A 76 15.38 -5.17 32.85
CA ALA A 76 16.56 -5.18 32.00
C ALA A 76 16.43 -6.16 30.82
N THR A 77 15.77 -7.29 31.05
CA THR A 77 15.48 -8.27 30.00
C THR A 77 14.48 -7.73 28.97
N VAL A 78 13.41 -7.07 29.42
CA VAL A 78 12.39 -6.48 28.56
C VAL A 78 12.99 -5.33 27.75
N GLU A 79 13.86 -4.52 28.36
CA GLU A 79 14.60 -3.47 27.68
C GLU A 79 15.52 -4.07 26.61
N LYS A 80 16.28 -5.12 26.94
CA LYS A 80 17.11 -5.84 25.97
C LYS A 80 16.28 -6.37 24.81
N LEU A 81 15.13 -6.99 25.07
CA LEU A 81 14.23 -7.51 24.03
C LEU A 81 13.72 -6.39 23.12
N THR A 82 13.24 -5.30 23.72
CA THR A 82 12.67 -4.17 22.98
C THR A 82 13.73 -3.51 22.10
N THR A 83 14.92 -3.30 22.64
CA THR A 83 16.06 -2.71 21.92
C THR A 83 16.52 -3.62 20.79
N THR A 84 16.69 -4.92 21.07
CA THR A 84 17.09 -5.93 20.07
C THR A 84 16.08 -6.02 18.93
N LYS A 85 14.78 -6.06 19.26
CA LYS A 85 13.70 -6.08 18.27
C LYS A 85 13.72 -4.81 17.41
N ALA A 86 13.83 -3.64 18.03
CA ALA A 86 13.86 -2.37 17.31
C ALA A 86 15.06 -2.31 16.34
N SER A 87 16.25 -2.71 16.79
CA SER A 87 17.45 -2.76 15.97
C SER A 87 17.35 -3.77 14.82
N ALA A 88 16.83 -4.97 15.08
CA ALA A 88 16.66 -6.00 14.05
C ALA A 88 15.63 -5.55 12.99
N VAL A 89 14.52 -4.95 13.41
CA VAL A 89 13.51 -4.40 12.49
C VAL A 89 14.10 -3.28 11.64
N GLU A 90 14.83 -2.34 12.23
CA GLU A 90 15.44 -1.23 11.50
C GLU A 90 16.47 -1.72 10.46
N LYS A 91 17.28 -2.73 10.83
CA LYS A 91 18.34 -3.31 10.00
C LYS A 91 17.79 -4.11 8.82
N HIS A 92 16.75 -4.92 9.04
CA HIS A 92 16.23 -5.84 8.01
C HIS A 92 15.06 -5.29 7.22
N THR A 93 14.42 -4.21 7.69
CA THR A 93 13.33 -3.61 6.93
C THR A 93 13.90 -2.71 5.83
N PRO A 94 13.68 -3.04 4.55
CA PRO A 94 14.17 -2.21 3.47
C PRO A 94 13.45 -0.86 3.47
N ASP A 95 14.17 0.17 3.06
CA ASP A 95 13.58 1.47 2.85
C ASP A 95 12.58 1.40 1.69
N LEU A 96 11.38 1.91 1.96
CA LEU A 96 10.38 2.20 0.95
C LEU A 96 10.92 3.33 0.09
N ARG A 97 11.52 2.95 -1.04
CA ARG A 97 11.90 3.94 -2.04
C ARG A 97 10.64 4.70 -2.44
N PRO A 98 10.67 6.04 -2.49
CA PRO A 98 9.61 6.76 -3.17
C PRO A 98 9.54 6.17 -4.58
N SER A 99 8.40 5.57 -4.93
CA SER A 99 8.21 5.15 -6.31
C SER A 99 8.42 6.41 -7.16
N PRO A 100 9.30 6.39 -8.18
CA PRO A 100 9.42 7.51 -9.10
C PRO A 100 8.09 7.82 -9.81
N TYR A 101 7.11 6.91 -9.70
CA TYR A 101 5.75 7.04 -10.23
C TYR A 101 4.70 7.32 -9.12
N ALA A 102 5.13 7.59 -7.88
CA ALA A 102 4.22 7.89 -6.77
C ALA A 102 3.48 9.20 -7.07
N LYS A 103 2.27 9.05 -7.62
CA LYS A 103 1.38 10.12 -8.06
C LYS A 103 1.98 10.95 -9.20
N GLN A 104 2.36 10.29 -10.30
CA GLN A 104 2.16 10.94 -11.58
C GLN A 104 0.65 11.10 -11.72
N CYS A 105 0.12 12.31 -11.46
CA CYS A 105 -1.20 12.65 -11.93
C CYS A 105 -1.16 12.33 -13.42
N PHE A 106 -1.81 11.24 -13.83
CA PHE A 106 -1.92 10.91 -15.24
C PHE A 106 -2.58 12.14 -15.85
N THR A 107 -1.84 12.89 -16.67
CA THR A 107 -2.46 13.88 -17.54
C THR A 107 -3.56 13.15 -18.32
N ALA A 108 -4.58 13.88 -18.79
CA ALA A 108 -5.69 13.26 -19.53
C ALA A 108 -5.17 12.31 -20.64
N ASP A 109 -4.09 12.72 -21.32
CA ASP A 109 -3.41 11.93 -22.35
C ASP A 109 -2.81 10.63 -21.82
N LEU A 110 -2.07 10.69 -20.72
CA LEU A 110 -1.48 9.52 -20.05
C LEU A 110 -2.57 8.53 -19.59
N LYS A 111 -3.74 9.03 -19.16
CA LYS A 111 -4.88 8.19 -18.81
C LYS A 111 -5.49 7.49 -20.03
N SER A 112 -5.57 8.20 -21.16
CA SER A 112 -6.00 7.64 -22.44
C SER A 112 -5.09 6.51 -22.90
N TYR A 113 -3.77 6.70 -22.88
CA TYR A 113 -2.80 5.65 -23.20
C TYR A 113 -2.91 4.43 -22.28
N GLN A 114 -3.08 4.66 -20.97
CA GLN A 114 -3.29 3.57 -20.01
C GLN A 114 -4.56 2.76 -20.33
N ASN A 115 -5.65 3.43 -20.71
CA ASN A 115 -6.90 2.77 -21.07
C ASN A 115 -6.75 1.92 -22.33
N GLU A 116 -6.03 2.42 -23.33
CA GLU A 116 -5.75 1.71 -24.58
C GLU A 116 -4.93 0.43 -24.35
N VAL A 117 -3.82 0.55 -23.61
CA VAL A 117 -2.97 -0.60 -23.25
C VAL A 117 -3.76 -1.64 -22.46
N ASN A 118 -4.60 -1.21 -21.52
CA ASN A 118 -5.46 -2.12 -20.75
C ASN A 118 -6.55 -2.78 -21.60
N CYS A 119 -7.07 -2.08 -22.62
CA CYS A 119 -8.01 -2.63 -23.59
C CYS A 119 -7.34 -3.74 -24.42
N LEU A 120 -6.15 -3.46 -24.96
CA LEU A 120 -5.34 -4.44 -25.72
C LEU A 120 -4.99 -5.66 -24.86
N ARG A 121 -4.55 -5.46 -23.62
CA ARG A 121 -4.24 -6.54 -22.69
C ARG A 121 -5.45 -7.45 -22.46
N ARG A 122 -6.64 -6.86 -22.25
CA ARG A 122 -7.89 -7.62 -22.10
C ARG A 122 -8.20 -8.42 -23.36
N LYS A 123 -8.10 -7.81 -24.55
CA LYS A 123 -8.32 -8.52 -25.83
C LYS A 123 -7.39 -9.74 -25.96
N VAL A 124 -6.10 -9.58 -25.65
CA VAL A 124 -5.11 -10.69 -25.71
C VAL A 124 -5.45 -11.79 -24.70
N VAL A 125 -5.78 -11.43 -23.45
CA VAL A 125 -6.15 -12.41 -22.41
C VAL A 125 -7.42 -13.18 -22.78
N TYR A 126 -8.44 -12.50 -23.30
CA TYR A 126 -9.68 -13.16 -23.72
C TYR A 126 -9.51 -13.98 -25.01
N ALA A 127 -8.66 -13.53 -25.94
CA ALA A 127 -8.30 -14.30 -27.13
C ALA A 127 -7.52 -15.57 -26.78
N GLY A 128 -6.63 -15.51 -25.78
CA GLY A 128 -5.91 -16.68 -25.25
C GLY A 128 -6.84 -17.69 -24.56
N LYS A 129 -7.90 -17.23 -23.89
CA LYS A 129 -8.93 -18.11 -23.30
C LYS A 129 -9.80 -18.84 -24.32
N LYS A 130 -10.06 -18.25 -25.49
CA LYS A 130 -10.87 -18.90 -26.56
C LYS A 130 -10.12 -19.97 -27.35
N ARG A 131 -8.81 -20.18 -27.11
CA ARG A 131 -7.95 -21.13 -27.84
C ARG A 131 -7.58 -22.39 -27.04
N LYS A 132 -8.46 -22.89 -26.16
CA LYS A 132 -8.34 -24.27 -25.66
C LYS A 132 -9.24 -25.20 -26.50
N PRO A 133 -8.68 -26.03 -27.42
CA PRO A 133 -9.45 -27.04 -28.11
C PRO A 133 -9.50 -28.34 -27.28
N GLY A 134 -10.67 -28.96 -27.19
CA GLY A 134 -10.85 -30.40 -26.97
C GLY A 134 -10.67 -30.95 -25.54
N GLY A 135 -11.80 -31.15 -24.85
CA GLY A 135 -11.95 -32.14 -23.76
C GLY A 135 -13.16 -33.04 -24.08
N PRO A 136 -13.12 -34.34 -23.78
CA PRO A 136 -13.82 -35.37 -24.56
C PRO A 136 -15.28 -35.55 -24.14
N GLY A 137 -16.20 -35.50 -25.11
CA GLY A 137 -17.58 -35.93 -24.96
C GLY A 137 -17.80 -37.31 -25.58
N LEU A 138 -17.52 -38.37 -24.82
CA LEU A 138 -18.04 -39.71 -25.12
C LEU A 138 -19.57 -39.69 -24.95
N ARG A 139 -20.31 -40.09 -25.99
CA ARG A 139 -21.33 -41.16 -25.92
C ARG A 139 -21.98 -41.38 -27.29
N THR A 140 -21.59 -42.48 -27.91
CA THR A 140 -22.42 -43.29 -28.78
C THR A 140 -23.69 -43.73 -28.05
N LEU A 141 -24.84 -43.57 -28.70
CA LEU A 141 -26.04 -44.38 -28.44
C LEU A 141 -26.52 -44.89 -29.80
N GLN A 142 -26.32 -46.19 -29.99
CA GLN A 142 -26.95 -47.01 -31.00
C GLN A 142 -28.34 -47.44 -30.52
N ASP A 143 -29.26 -47.46 -31.49
CA ASP A 143 -30.46 -48.30 -31.65
C ASP A 143 -31.58 -48.37 -30.61
N GLY A 144 -32.81 -48.37 -31.14
CA GLY A 144 -34.00 -48.83 -30.45
C GLY A 144 -35.28 -48.17 -30.94
N SER A 145 -35.83 -48.70 -32.03
CA SER A 145 -37.19 -48.54 -32.56
C SER A 145 -38.29 -48.75 -31.52
N ASP A 146 -39.40 -47.99 -31.60
CA ASP A 146 -40.77 -48.52 -31.81
C ASP A 146 -41.90 -47.46 -31.63
N ASN A 147 -42.93 -47.61 -32.48
CA ASN A 147 -44.28 -47.02 -32.51
C ASN A 147 -44.40 -45.59 -33.11
N PHE A 148 -45.12 -45.31 -34.21
CA PHE A 148 -46.26 -45.93 -34.88
C PHE A 148 -46.12 -45.86 -36.42
#